data_AF-A0A8R7UT87-F1
#
_entry.id   AF-A0A8R7UT87-F1
#
_cell.length_a   1.000
_cell.length_b   1.000
_cell.length_c   1.000
_cell.angle_alpha   90.00
_cell.angle_beta   90.00
_cell.angle_gamma   90.00
#
_symmetry.space_group_name_H-M   'P 1'
#
loop_
_entity.id
_entity.type
_entity.pdbx_description
1 polymer ?
#
loop_
_entity_poly.entity_id
_entity_poly.type
_entity_poly.pdbx_seq_one_letter_code
_entity_poly.pdbx_strand_id
1 'polypeptide(L)'
;MEQIRLHKEFDKLLVSGGLDHHMDGFISSKSKDDFVKNLVKRELLTEFSDIEHDLIKLSLEWRADFVEIRHQVGTYSDCLRNLLKDETKTDHLKVLITELEAESFFDIDNASIDWEKERFSELVDQFCGKVFDGHSLPKHYVIRGIMDYRSILSLEDRSQLDAFIFVVGRVCDRWLGRCEKFWMETRYHEHPYYDVARRPLEKVFEIVRKPVPLEDT
;
A
#
# COMPACT_ATOMS: atom_id res chain seq x y z
N MET A 1 -2.80 12.81 -27.26
CA MET A 1 -1.63 11.90 -27.35
C MET A 1 -0.46 12.42 -26.54
N GLU A 2 -0.08 13.70 -26.69
CA GLU A 2 1.05 14.26 -25.94
C GLU A 2 0.87 14.26 -24.42
N GLN A 3 -0.33 14.58 -23.92
CA GLN A 3 -0.67 14.50 -22.49
C GLN A 3 -0.41 13.10 -21.89
N ILE A 4 -0.81 12.04 -22.61
CA ILE A 4 -0.55 10.66 -22.19
C ILE A 4 0.95 10.35 -22.19
N ARG A 5 1.71 10.86 -23.17
CA ARG A 5 3.16 10.66 -23.25
C ARG A 5 3.86 11.32 -22.05
N LEU A 6 3.59 12.60 -21.82
CA LEU A 6 4.17 13.36 -20.71
C LEU A 6 3.77 12.77 -19.35
N HIS A 7 2.51 12.39 -19.19
CA HIS A 7 2.02 11.74 -17.97
C HIS A 7 2.72 10.42 -17.68
N LYS A 8 2.97 9.59 -18.70
CA LYS A 8 3.76 8.36 -18.55
C LYS A 8 5.21 8.62 -18.13
N GLU A 9 5.84 9.69 -18.62
CA GLU A 9 7.20 10.07 -18.20
C GLU A 9 7.19 10.61 -16.77
N PHE A 10 6.19 11.41 -16.39
CA PHE A 10 6.00 11.86 -15.01
C PHE A 10 5.81 10.67 -14.04
N ASP A 11 5.04 9.67 -14.43
CA ASP A 11 4.90 8.46 -13.63
C ASP A 11 6.23 7.72 -13.44
N LYS A 12 7.11 7.68 -14.45
CA LYS A 12 8.44 7.07 -14.31
C LYS A 12 9.32 7.84 -13.31
N LEU A 13 9.21 9.17 -13.28
CA LEU A 13 9.86 10.00 -12.27
C LEU A 13 9.35 9.67 -10.85
N LEU A 14 8.05 9.47 -10.68
CA LEU A 14 7.48 9.08 -9.39
C LEU A 14 7.98 7.70 -8.94
N VAL A 15 8.01 6.73 -9.85
CA VAL A 15 8.47 5.36 -9.59
C VAL A 15 9.91 5.34 -9.11
N SER A 16 10.79 6.12 -9.74
CA SER A 16 12.20 6.22 -9.35
C SER A 16 12.42 6.76 -7.94
N GLY A 17 11.36 7.30 -7.31
CA GLY A 17 11.41 7.88 -5.97
C GLY A 17 11.84 9.34 -5.96
N GLY A 18 11.94 9.99 -7.13
CA GLY A 18 12.39 11.38 -7.25
C GLY A 18 11.59 12.38 -6.44
N LEU A 19 10.32 12.06 -6.13
CA LEU A 19 9.42 12.91 -5.35
C LEU A 19 8.93 12.23 -4.05
N ASP A 20 9.55 11.14 -3.59
CA ASP A 20 9.07 10.41 -2.39
C ASP A 20 9.11 11.29 -1.13
N HIS A 21 10.08 12.21 -1.04
CA HIS A 21 10.21 13.16 0.06
C HIS A 21 9.03 14.15 0.19
N HIS A 22 8.19 14.25 -0.84
CA HIS A 22 6.96 15.05 -0.80
C HIS A 22 5.73 14.25 -0.33
N MET A 23 5.81 12.92 -0.25
CA MET A 23 4.62 12.09 -0.04
C MET A 23 4.00 12.30 1.34
N ASP A 24 4.80 12.48 2.40
CA ASP A 24 4.28 12.80 3.73
C ASP A 24 3.49 14.11 3.74
N GLY A 25 4.03 15.12 3.04
CA GLY A 25 3.36 16.42 2.85
C GLY A 25 2.11 16.30 1.99
N PHE A 26 2.16 15.46 0.96
CA PHE A 26 1.00 15.17 0.11
C PHE A 26 -0.10 14.50 0.93
N ILE A 27 0.21 13.41 1.65
CA ILE A 27 -0.69 12.61 2.50
C ILE A 27 -1.36 13.51 3.54
N SER A 28 -0.58 14.31 4.26
CA SER A 28 -1.07 15.20 5.33
C SER A 28 -1.75 16.49 4.83
N SER A 29 -1.67 16.80 3.53
CA SER A 29 -2.28 18.01 2.98
C SER A 29 -3.80 18.00 3.13
N LYS A 30 -4.34 19.12 3.64
CA LYS A 30 -5.79 19.37 3.69
C LYS A 30 -6.43 19.50 2.31
N SER A 31 -5.67 19.92 1.31
CA SER A 31 -6.11 20.13 -0.06
C SER A 31 -5.08 19.55 -1.01
N LYS A 32 -5.41 18.41 -1.61
CA LYS A 32 -4.56 17.76 -2.62
C LYS A 32 -4.39 18.67 -3.83
N ASP A 33 -5.43 19.40 -4.20
CA ASP A 33 -5.40 20.30 -5.36
C ASP A 33 -4.44 21.47 -5.16
N ASP A 34 -4.42 22.08 -3.97
CA ASP A 34 -3.49 23.17 -3.66
C ASP A 34 -2.06 22.66 -3.51
N PHE A 35 -1.88 21.45 -2.97
CA PHE A 35 -0.57 20.81 -2.94
C PHE A 35 -0.01 20.65 -4.35
N VAL A 36 -0.79 20.06 -5.27
CA VAL A 36 -0.38 19.86 -6.66
C VAL A 36 -0.05 21.20 -7.32
N LYS A 37 -0.90 22.22 -7.16
CA LYS A 37 -0.63 23.56 -7.70
C LYS A 37 0.67 24.15 -7.19
N ASN A 38 1.00 23.95 -5.91
CA ASN A 38 2.23 24.46 -5.32
C ASN A 38 3.45 23.68 -5.80
N LEU A 39 3.35 22.35 -5.90
CA LEU A 39 4.40 21.48 -6.42
C LEU A 39 4.74 21.85 -7.87
N VAL A 40 3.71 21.98 -8.74
CA VAL A 40 3.84 22.39 -10.14
C VAL A 40 4.55 23.74 -10.26
N LYS A 41 4.23 24.71 -9.40
CA LYS A 41 4.81 26.05 -9.45
C LYS A 41 6.26 26.13 -8.99
N ARG A 42 6.69 25.26 -8.06
CA ARG A 42 7.94 25.41 -7.32
C ARG A 42 9.03 24.44 -7.76
N GLU A 43 8.66 23.20 -8.02
CA GLU A 43 9.60 22.07 -8.02
C GLU A 43 9.42 21.13 -9.21
N LEU A 44 8.26 21.14 -9.84
CA LEU A 44 8.05 20.34 -11.04
C LEU A 44 8.88 20.92 -12.19
N LEU A 45 9.64 20.05 -12.87
CA LEU A 45 10.43 20.44 -14.04
C LEU A 45 9.51 21.06 -15.10
N THR A 46 10.02 22.07 -15.81
CA THR A 46 9.30 22.74 -16.91
C THR A 46 8.79 21.74 -17.97
N GLU A 47 9.39 20.55 -18.08
CA GLU A 47 8.93 19.50 -18.98
C GLU A 47 7.60 18.85 -18.59
N PHE A 48 7.16 18.99 -17.34
CA PHE A 48 5.91 18.43 -16.82
C PHE A 48 4.86 19.48 -16.48
N SER A 49 5.18 20.78 -16.62
CA SER A 49 4.24 21.88 -16.31
C SER A 49 2.99 21.88 -17.18
N ASP A 50 3.09 21.26 -18.36
CA ASP A 50 2.01 21.21 -19.34
C ASP A 50 1.06 20.02 -19.10
N ILE A 51 1.35 19.12 -18.16
CA ILE A 51 0.45 18.00 -17.82
C ILE A 51 -0.81 18.54 -17.14
N GLU A 52 -1.97 18.02 -17.52
CA GLU A 52 -3.22 18.36 -16.85
C GLU A 52 -3.16 18.06 -15.34
N HIS A 53 -3.65 19.01 -14.55
CA HIS A 53 -3.56 18.99 -13.08
C HIS A 53 -4.14 17.70 -12.48
N ASP A 54 -5.28 17.24 -12.99
CA ASP A 54 -5.93 16.01 -12.49
C ASP A 54 -5.09 14.76 -12.76
N LEU A 55 -4.33 14.71 -13.87
CA LEU A 55 -3.42 13.60 -14.14
C LEU A 55 -2.23 13.58 -13.17
N ILE A 56 -1.67 14.76 -12.84
CA ILE A 56 -0.60 14.87 -11.85
C ILE A 56 -1.10 14.41 -10.48
N LYS A 57 -2.30 14.87 -10.09
CA LYS A 57 -2.93 14.51 -8.83
C LYS A 57 -3.12 13.00 -8.71
N LEU A 58 -3.72 12.35 -9.72
CA LEU A 58 -3.94 10.90 -9.75
C LEU A 58 -2.64 10.12 -9.51
N SER A 59 -1.55 10.53 -10.16
CA SER A 59 -0.25 9.86 -9.98
C SER A 59 0.37 10.08 -8.60
N LEU A 60 0.19 11.25 -8.02
CA LEU A 60 0.65 11.54 -6.66
C LEU A 60 -0.16 10.79 -5.60
N GLU A 61 -1.48 10.68 -5.77
CA GLU A 61 -2.33 9.86 -4.89
C GLU A 61 -1.86 8.41 -4.89
N TRP A 62 -1.66 7.84 -6.08
CA TRP A 62 -1.11 6.50 -6.21
C TRP A 62 0.27 6.35 -5.55
N ARG A 63 1.19 7.29 -5.80
CA ARG A 63 2.54 7.17 -5.25
C ARG A 63 2.55 7.32 -3.74
N ALA A 64 1.70 8.18 -3.20
CA ALA A 64 1.52 8.34 -1.76
C ALA A 64 1.07 7.03 -1.10
N ASP A 65 0.03 6.39 -1.66
CA ASP A 65 -0.43 5.08 -1.17
C ASP A 65 0.69 4.03 -1.24
N PHE A 66 1.46 4.01 -2.33
CA PHE A 66 2.57 3.07 -2.47
C PHE A 66 3.67 3.29 -1.43
N VAL A 67 4.07 4.54 -1.20
CA VAL A 67 5.09 4.89 -0.21
C VAL A 67 4.62 4.53 1.21
N GLU A 68 3.36 4.79 1.53
CA GLU A 68 2.75 4.43 2.81
C GLU A 68 2.77 2.91 3.02
N ILE A 69 2.30 2.13 2.03
CA ILE A 69 2.32 0.66 2.16
C ILE A 69 3.76 0.14 2.23
N ARG A 70 4.69 0.71 1.45
CA ARG A 70 6.12 0.35 1.53
C ARG A 70 6.67 0.60 2.93
N HIS A 71 6.32 1.72 3.55
CA HIS A 71 6.70 2.04 4.92
C HIS A 71 6.11 1.03 5.91
N GLN A 72 4.81 0.71 5.80
CA GLN A 72 4.14 -0.26 6.67
C GLN A 72 4.75 -1.67 6.57
N VAL A 73 5.02 -2.16 5.36
CA VAL A 73 5.67 -3.46 5.13
C VAL A 73 7.10 -3.49 5.68
N GLY A 74 7.85 -2.40 5.48
CA GLY A 74 9.20 -2.25 6.04
C GLY A 74 9.19 -2.30 7.57
N THR A 75 8.35 -1.47 8.20
CA THR A 75 8.16 -1.45 9.66
C THR A 75 7.73 -2.81 10.19
N TYR A 76 6.75 -3.46 9.56
CA TYR A 76 6.28 -4.80 9.91
C TYR A 76 7.43 -5.83 9.93
N SER A 77 8.19 -5.89 8.84
CA SER A 77 9.33 -6.81 8.69
C SER A 77 10.41 -6.54 9.73
N ASP A 78 10.73 -5.26 9.95
CA ASP A 78 11.76 -4.83 10.90
C ASP A 78 11.38 -5.13 12.36
N CYS A 79 10.13 -4.89 12.75
CA CYS A 79 9.60 -5.25 14.06
C CYS A 79 9.74 -6.75 14.34
N LEU A 80 9.31 -7.61 13.41
CA LEU A 80 9.45 -9.06 13.56
C LEU A 80 10.91 -9.51 13.56
N ARG A 81 11.77 -8.92 12.73
CA ARG A 81 13.20 -9.23 12.75
C ARG A 81 13.85 -8.87 14.08
N ASN A 82 13.50 -7.72 14.64
CA ASN A 82 14.05 -7.24 15.90
C ASN A 82 13.52 -8.03 17.10
N LEU A 83 12.27 -8.49 17.04
CA LEU A 83 11.71 -9.39 18.03
C LEU A 83 12.59 -10.63 18.25
N LEU A 84 13.07 -11.25 17.17
CA LEU A 84 13.85 -12.48 17.23
C LEU A 84 15.28 -12.31 17.76
N LYS A 85 15.71 -11.08 18.00
CA LYS A 85 17.00 -10.77 18.65
C LYS A 85 16.89 -10.68 20.17
N ASP A 86 15.67 -10.61 20.72
CA ASP A 86 15.41 -10.46 22.15
C ASP A 86 14.79 -11.74 22.71
N GLU A 87 15.65 -12.58 23.30
CA GLU A 87 15.27 -13.89 23.84
C GLU A 87 14.16 -13.78 24.92
N THR A 88 14.18 -12.72 25.72
CA THR A 88 13.21 -12.53 26.82
C THR A 88 11.81 -12.19 26.31
N LYS A 89 11.72 -11.46 25.19
CA LYS A 89 10.45 -11.15 24.52
C LYS A 89 9.88 -12.38 23.81
N THR A 90 10.75 -13.22 23.25
CA THR A 90 10.28 -14.43 22.55
C THR A 90 9.57 -15.42 23.48
N ASP A 91 10.00 -15.60 24.74
CA ASP A 91 9.32 -16.56 25.63
C ASP A 91 7.92 -16.12 26.03
N HIS A 92 7.72 -14.82 26.31
CA HIS A 92 6.39 -14.28 26.57
C HIS A 92 5.46 -14.41 25.37
N LEU A 93 5.98 -14.22 24.16
CA LEU A 93 5.18 -14.36 22.95
C LEU A 93 4.86 -15.82 22.61
N LYS A 94 5.74 -16.78 22.94
CA LYS A 94 5.39 -18.21 22.83
C LYS A 94 4.17 -18.54 23.69
N VAL A 95 4.12 -18.04 24.93
CA VAL A 95 2.94 -18.20 25.80
C VAL A 95 1.69 -17.59 25.14
N LEU A 96 1.81 -16.39 24.58
CA LEU A 96 0.69 -15.73 23.90
C LEU A 96 0.21 -16.55 22.68
N ILE A 97 1.13 -17.15 21.90
CA ILE A 97 0.78 -18.06 20.81
C ILE A 97 0.01 -19.29 21.33
N THR A 98 0.47 -19.91 22.43
CA THR A 98 -0.24 -21.03 23.04
C THR A 98 -1.64 -20.65 23.56
N GLU A 99 -1.80 -19.44 24.12
CA GLU A 99 -3.12 -18.95 24.51
C GLU A 99 -4.05 -18.74 23.30
N LEU A 100 -3.53 -18.17 22.21
CA LEU A 100 -4.28 -18.05 20.96
C LEU A 100 -4.66 -19.42 20.38
N GLU A 101 -3.79 -20.42 20.47
CA GLU A 101 -4.08 -21.80 20.07
C GLU A 101 -5.18 -22.43 20.94
N ALA A 102 -5.13 -22.25 22.26
CA ALA A 102 -6.17 -22.72 23.18
C ALA A 102 -7.54 -22.07 22.90
N GLU A 103 -7.51 -20.84 22.39
CA GLU A 103 -8.68 -20.09 21.95
C GLU A 103 -9.09 -20.42 20.50
N SER A 104 -8.52 -21.44 19.84
CA SER A 104 -8.84 -21.81 18.45
C SER A 104 -8.62 -20.68 17.43
N PHE A 105 -7.75 -19.70 17.72
CA PHE A 105 -7.49 -18.56 16.82
C PHE A 105 -6.99 -18.98 15.43
N PHE A 106 -6.29 -20.10 15.35
CA PHE A 106 -5.67 -20.58 14.11
C PHE A 106 -6.55 -21.57 13.33
N ASP A 107 -7.72 -21.93 13.86
CA ASP A 107 -8.65 -22.90 13.25
C ASP A 107 -9.50 -22.22 12.17
N ILE A 108 -8.87 -21.61 11.16
CA ILE A 108 -9.51 -20.74 10.16
C ILE A 108 -10.63 -21.41 9.35
N ASP A 109 -10.62 -22.74 9.24
CA ASP A 109 -11.64 -23.52 8.51
C ASP A 109 -12.87 -23.84 9.38
N ASN A 110 -12.82 -23.51 10.66
CA ASN A 110 -13.92 -23.75 11.58
C ASN A 110 -14.97 -22.62 11.48
N ALA A 111 -16.04 -22.90 10.75
CA ALA A 111 -17.15 -21.97 10.55
C ALA A 111 -17.92 -21.61 11.83
N SER A 112 -17.69 -22.30 12.96
CA SER A 112 -18.35 -22.02 14.23
C SER A 112 -17.55 -21.13 15.18
N ILE A 113 -16.39 -20.60 14.76
CA ILE A 113 -15.60 -19.69 15.59
C ILE A 113 -16.32 -18.36 15.73
N ASP A 114 -16.44 -17.91 16.97
CA ASP A 114 -16.78 -16.53 17.29
C ASP A 114 -15.53 -15.65 17.18
N TRP A 115 -15.38 -14.96 16.05
CA TRP A 115 -14.27 -14.04 15.82
C TRP A 115 -14.40 -12.73 16.61
N GLU A 116 -15.57 -12.44 17.17
CA GLU A 116 -15.85 -11.21 17.92
C GLU A 116 -15.63 -11.37 19.42
N LYS A 117 -15.16 -12.55 19.88
CA LYS A 117 -14.90 -12.76 21.30
C LYS A 117 -13.84 -11.80 21.83
N GLU A 118 -14.14 -11.21 22.98
CA GLU A 118 -13.29 -10.21 23.63
C GLU A 118 -11.85 -10.69 23.83
N ARG A 119 -11.69 -11.98 24.19
CA ARG A 119 -10.38 -12.60 24.40
C ARG A 119 -9.47 -12.55 23.18
N PHE A 120 -10.01 -12.63 21.96
CA PHE A 120 -9.18 -12.46 20.76
C PHE A 120 -8.65 -11.04 20.64
N SER A 121 -9.47 -10.02 20.88
CA SER A 121 -8.98 -8.64 20.84
C SER A 121 -7.91 -8.42 21.91
N GLU A 122 -8.12 -8.91 23.14
CA GLU A 122 -7.13 -8.79 24.22
C GLU A 122 -5.77 -9.38 23.83
N LEU A 123 -5.75 -10.60 23.27
CA LEU A 123 -4.51 -11.29 22.90
C LEU A 123 -3.84 -10.62 21.69
N VAL A 124 -4.62 -10.16 20.72
CA VAL A 124 -4.12 -9.41 19.55
C VAL A 124 -3.51 -8.07 19.99
N ASP A 125 -4.17 -7.36 20.89
CA ASP A 125 -3.71 -6.07 21.40
C ASP A 125 -2.44 -6.23 22.26
N GLN A 126 -2.36 -7.30 23.05
CA GLN A 126 -1.13 -7.65 23.78
C GLN A 126 0.04 -7.98 22.85
N PHE A 127 -0.20 -8.71 21.76
CA PHE A 127 0.82 -8.97 20.75
C PHE A 127 1.26 -7.66 20.09
N CYS A 128 0.30 -6.81 19.71
CA CYS A 128 0.53 -5.50 19.12
C CYS A 128 1.46 -4.64 20.00
N GLY A 129 1.11 -4.48 21.28
CA GLY A 129 1.89 -3.67 22.22
C GLY A 129 3.26 -4.26 22.57
N LYS A 130 3.55 -5.53 22.24
CA LYS A 130 4.87 -6.14 22.46
C LYS A 130 5.77 -6.06 21.23
N VAL A 131 5.19 -6.16 20.04
CA VAL A 131 5.93 -6.32 18.77
C VAL A 131 5.97 -5.02 17.96
N PHE A 132 4.87 -4.27 17.96
CA PHE A 132 4.67 -3.09 17.11
C PHE A 132 4.51 -1.80 17.93
N ASP A 133 4.93 -1.81 19.19
CA ASP A 133 4.88 -0.61 20.05
C ASP A 133 5.57 0.58 19.40
N GLY A 134 4.96 1.76 19.51
CA GLY A 134 5.43 2.99 18.86
C GLY A 134 5.21 3.06 17.35
N HIS A 135 4.61 2.04 16.71
CA HIS A 135 4.30 2.03 15.29
C HIS A 135 2.79 2.00 15.03
N SER A 136 2.32 2.82 14.08
CA SER A 136 0.90 2.88 13.69
C SER A 136 0.61 1.90 12.55
N LEU A 137 0.77 0.60 12.79
CA LEU A 137 0.42 -0.42 11.79
C LEU A 137 -1.09 -0.75 11.83
N PRO A 138 -1.74 -0.92 10.66
CA PRO A 138 -3.10 -1.44 10.60
C PRO A 138 -3.25 -2.81 11.30
N LYS A 139 -4.42 -3.06 11.91
CA LYS A 139 -4.71 -4.31 12.66
C LYS A 139 -4.43 -5.59 11.86
N HIS A 140 -4.59 -5.57 10.54
CA HIS A 140 -4.30 -6.73 9.70
C HIS A 140 -2.81 -7.15 9.72
N TYR A 141 -1.87 -6.21 9.91
CA TYR A 141 -0.46 -6.54 10.11
C TYR A 141 -0.20 -7.22 11.45
N VAL A 142 -0.98 -6.88 12.48
CA VAL A 142 -0.88 -7.54 13.79
C VAL A 142 -1.31 -9.00 13.68
N ILE A 143 -2.47 -9.24 13.08
CA ILE A 143 -2.99 -10.60 12.81
C ILE A 143 -2.00 -11.39 11.96
N ARG A 144 -1.48 -10.78 10.88
CA ARG A 144 -0.46 -11.40 10.04
C ARG A 144 0.81 -11.72 10.83
N GLY A 145 1.26 -10.81 11.69
CA GLY A 145 2.44 -10.97 12.54
C GLY A 145 2.30 -12.14 13.50
N ILE A 146 1.12 -12.35 14.08
CA ILE A 146 0.81 -13.52 14.91
C ILE A 146 0.96 -14.82 14.09
N MET A 147 0.37 -14.88 12.89
CA MET A 147 0.42 -16.06 12.01
C MET A 147 1.84 -16.35 11.54
N ASP A 148 2.58 -15.32 11.14
CA ASP A 148 3.95 -15.45 10.66
C ASP A 148 4.90 -15.83 11.82
N TYR A 149 4.72 -15.25 13.01
CA TYR A 149 5.50 -15.60 14.19
C TYR A 149 5.28 -17.07 14.61
N ARG A 150 4.02 -17.53 14.62
CA ARG A 150 3.72 -18.96 14.83
C ARG A 150 4.42 -19.84 13.80
N SER A 151 4.34 -19.46 12.52
CA SER A 151 4.98 -20.19 11.43
C SER A 151 6.52 -20.25 11.58
N ILE A 152 7.15 -19.18 12.07
CA ILE A 152 8.57 -19.14 12.41
C ILE A 152 8.90 -20.12 13.53
N LEU A 153 8.08 -20.16 14.59
CA LEU A 153 8.26 -21.09 15.72
C LEU A 153 8.14 -22.55 15.29
N SER A 154 7.29 -22.87 14.31
CA SER A 154 7.10 -24.24 13.80
C SER A 154 8.26 -24.75 12.93
N LEU A 155 9.21 -23.90 12.54
CA LEU A 155 10.38 -24.29 11.73
C LEU A 155 11.56 -24.69 12.63
N GLU A 156 11.45 -25.86 13.25
CA GLU A 156 12.45 -26.40 14.19
C GLU A 156 13.79 -26.77 13.53
N ASP A 157 13.83 -26.94 12.20
CA ASP A 157 15.03 -27.31 11.43
C ASP A 157 15.97 -26.12 11.13
N ARG A 158 15.65 -24.91 11.62
CA ARG A 158 16.31 -23.66 11.23
C ARG A 158 16.64 -22.79 12.42
N SER A 159 17.64 -21.91 12.23
CA SER A 159 17.82 -20.77 13.14
C SER A 159 16.59 -19.85 13.04
N GLN A 160 16.26 -19.15 14.14
CA GLN A 160 15.14 -18.20 14.16
C GLN A 160 15.29 -17.12 13.06
N LEU A 161 16.52 -16.68 12.79
CA LEU A 161 16.78 -15.71 11.73
C LEU A 161 16.53 -16.29 10.33
N ASP A 162 16.94 -17.53 10.08
CA ASP A 162 16.68 -18.20 8.80
C ASP A 162 15.19 -18.49 8.59
N ALA A 163 14.49 -18.89 9.64
CA ALA A 163 13.04 -19.07 9.63
C ALA A 163 12.32 -17.74 9.33
N PHE A 164 12.75 -16.63 9.93
CA PHE A 164 12.24 -15.30 9.61
C PHE A 164 12.47 -14.90 8.15
N ILE A 165 13.70 -15.09 7.64
CA ILE A 165 14.01 -14.78 6.25
C ILE A 165 13.09 -15.57 5.31
N PHE A 166 12.81 -16.82 5.65
CA PHE A 166 11.95 -17.70 4.86
C PHE A 166 10.47 -17.29 4.89
N VAL A 167 9.91 -17.05 6.07
CA VAL A 167 8.48 -16.77 6.27
C VAL A 167 8.12 -15.32 5.93
N VAL A 168 8.93 -14.36 6.38
CA VAL A 168 8.59 -12.92 6.34
C VAL A 168 9.49 -12.18 5.36
N GLY A 169 10.82 -12.24 5.56
CA GLY A 169 11.77 -11.39 4.87
C GLY A 169 11.65 -11.48 3.35
N ARG A 170 11.78 -12.70 2.79
CA ARG A 170 11.68 -12.94 1.34
C ARG A 170 10.31 -12.60 0.78
N VAL A 171 9.24 -12.76 1.56
CA VAL A 171 7.87 -12.46 1.11
C VAL A 171 7.70 -10.95 1.02
N CYS A 172 8.13 -10.20 2.03
CA CYS A 172 8.11 -8.74 2.03
C CYS A 172 8.95 -8.17 0.88
N ASP A 173 10.21 -8.63 0.72
CA ASP A 173 11.10 -8.17 -0.35
C ASP A 173 10.50 -8.42 -1.74
N ARG A 174 9.95 -9.64 -1.94
CA ARG A 174 9.31 -10.01 -3.19
C ARG A 174 8.06 -9.19 -3.45
N TRP A 175 7.25 -8.95 -2.42
CA TRP A 175 6.02 -8.17 -2.51
C TRP A 175 6.37 -6.73 -2.91
N LEU A 176 7.31 -6.09 -2.21
CA LEU A 176 7.76 -4.73 -2.52
C LEU A 176 8.32 -4.62 -3.95
N GLY A 177 9.20 -5.55 -4.34
CA GLY A 177 9.79 -5.55 -5.67
C GLY A 177 8.78 -5.81 -6.81
N ARG A 178 7.71 -6.59 -6.55
CA ARG A 178 6.68 -6.87 -7.55
C ARG A 178 5.57 -5.84 -7.59
N CYS A 179 5.20 -5.24 -6.46
CA CYS A 179 4.07 -4.33 -6.40
C CYS A 179 4.30 -3.11 -7.26
N GLU A 180 5.48 -2.50 -7.21
CA GLU A 180 5.77 -1.32 -8.03
C GLU A 180 5.58 -1.63 -9.52
N LYS A 181 6.16 -2.75 -9.98
CA LYS A 181 6.02 -3.21 -11.37
C LYS A 181 4.57 -3.56 -11.73
N PHE A 182 3.87 -4.29 -10.87
CA PHE A 182 2.48 -4.67 -11.08
C PHE A 182 1.59 -3.43 -11.23
N TRP A 183 1.76 -2.44 -10.36
CA TRP A 183 1.02 -1.18 -10.44
C TRP A 183 1.35 -0.41 -11.73
N MET A 184 2.62 -0.36 -12.13
CA MET A 184 3.02 0.25 -13.40
C MET A 184 2.36 -0.42 -14.62
N GLU A 185 2.22 -1.74 -14.60
CA GLU A 185 1.66 -2.53 -15.70
C GLU A 185 0.13 -2.55 -15.72
N THR A 186 -0.51 -2.44 -14.56
CA THR A 186 -1.97 -2.59 -14.41
C THR A 186 -2.71 -1.30 -14.10
N ARG A 187 -2.02 -0.17 -13.91
CA ARG A 187 -2.69 1.10 -13.66
C ARG A 187 -3.62 1.48 -14.81
N TYR A 188 -4.83 1.89 -14.44
CA TYR A 188 -5.80 2.48 -15.33
C TYR A 188 -6.13 3.87 -14.81
N HIS A 189 -5.81 4.89 -15.61
CA HIS A 189 -6.18 6.27 -15.31
C HIS A 189 -7.60 6.49 -15.87
N GLU A 190 -8.58 6.64 -14.98
CA GLU A 190 -9.92 7.08 -15.34
C GLU A 190 -9.90 8.58 -15.61
N HIS A 191 -9.58 8.94 -16.85
CA HIS A 191 -9.42 10.34 -17.25
C HIS A 191 -9.77 10.52 -18.73
N PRO A 192 -10.40 11.64 -19.15
CA PRO A 192 -10.84 11.87 -20.54
C PRO A 192 -9.76 11.60 -21.60
N TYR A 193 -8.51 11.97 -21.36
CA TYR A 193 -7.41 11.67 -22.29
C TYR A 193 -7.18 10.17 -22.51
N TYR A 194 -7.29 9.36 -21.45
CA TYR A 194 -7.19 7.91 -21.55
C TYR A 194 -8.46 7.28 -22.11
N ASP A 195 -9.64 7.88 -21.89
CA ASP A 195 -10.89 7.43 -22.52
C ASP A 195 -10.86 7.56 -24.04
N VAL A 196 -10.38 8.70 -24.56
CA VAL A 196 -10.22 8.92 -25.99
C VAL A 196 -9.24 7.92 -26.61
N ALA A 197 -8.14 7.60 -25.91
CA ALA A 197 -7.20 6.59 -26.39
C ALA A 197 -7.78 5.17 -26.36
N ARG A 198 -8.62 4.86 -25.37
CA ARG A 198 -9.25 3.53 -25.21
C ARG A 198 -10.40 3.31 -26.18
N ARG A 199 -11.22 4.33 -26.40
CA ARG A 199 -12.44 4.25 -27.21
C ARG A 199 -12.51 5.40 -28.22
N PRO A 200 -11.54 5.47 -29.15
CA PRO A 200 -11.42 6.60 -30.06
C PRO A 200 -12.67 6.78 -30.92
N LEU A 201 -13.25 5.69 -31.41
CA LEU A 201 -14.45 5.74 -32.26
C LEU A 201 -15.69 6.21 -31.49
N GLU A 202 -15.95 5.65 -30.31
CA GLU A 202 -17.11 6.05 -29.48
C GLU A 202 -17.06 7.54 -29.14
N LYS A 203 -15.89 8.06 -28.76
CA LYS A 203 -15.70 9.47 -28.43
C LYS A 203 -15.81 10.41 -29.64
N VAL A 204 -15.33 9.98 -30.81
CA VAL A 204 -15.50 10.74 -32.06
C VAL A 204 -16.99 10.83 -32.44
N PHE A 205 -17.77 9.76 -32.27
CA PHE A 205 -19.20 9.76 -32.60
C PHE A 205 -20.09 10.48 -31.56
N GLU A 206 -19.67 10.59 -30.29
CA GLU A 206 -20.34 11.46 -29.30
C GLU A 206 -20.26 12.95 -29.67
N ILE A 207 -19.12 13.39 -30.22
CA ILE A 207 -18.92 14.79 -30.67
C ILE A 207 -19.80 15.12 -31.88
N VAL A 208 -19.97 14.16 -32.80
CA VAL A 208 -20.83 14.31 -33.99
C VAL A 208 -22.32 14.39 -33.65
N ARG A 209 -22.73 13.91 -32.47
CA ARG A 209 -24.15 13.85 -32.05
C ARG A 209 -24.62 15.05 -31.21
N LYS A 210 -23.82 16.08 -30.97
CA LYS A 210 -24.34 17.31 -30.32
C LYS A 210 -25.45 17.91 -31.19
N PRO A 211 -26.70 18.02 -30.70
CA PRO A 211 -27.78 18.56 -31.50
C PRO A 211 -27.52 20.05 -31.75
N VAL A 212 -27.61 20.46 -33.01
CA VAL A 212 -27.68 21.87 -33.40
C VAL A 212 -28.90 22.47 -32.68
N PRO A 213 -28.78 23.60 -31.96
CA PRO A 213 -29.95 24.26 -31.40
C PRO A 213 -30.86 24.64 -32.55
N LEU A 214 -32.12 24.21 -32.50
CA LEU A 214 -33.15 24.78 -33.36
C LEU A 214 -33.28 26.26 -32.97
N GLU A 215 -32.79 27.15 -33.83
CA GLU A 215 -33.17 28.55 -33.77
C GLU A 215 -34.66 28.63 -34.12
N ASP A 216 -35.48 28.95 -33.12
CA ASP A 216 -36.89 29.28 -33.31
C ASP A 216 -36.97 30.53 -34.23
N THR A 217 -37.50 30.34 -35.44
CA THR A 217 -37.94 31.41 -36.35
C THR A 217 -39.42 31.26 -36.65
#